data_AF-A0A2N6EUG7-F1
#
_entry.id   AF-A0A2N6EUG7-F1
#
_cell.length_a   1.000
_cell.length_b   1.000
_cell.length_c   1.000
_cell.angle_alpha   90.00
_cell.angle_beta   90.00
_cell.angle_gamma   90.00
#
_symmetry.space_group_name_H-M   'P 1'
#
loop_
_entity.id
_entity.type
_entity.pdbx_description
1 polymer ?
#
loop_
_entity_poly.entity_id
_entity_poly.type
_entity_poly.pdbx_seq_one_letter_code
_entity_poly.pdbx_strand_id
1 'polypeptide(L)'
;MKYAIISVHCALQGCLCIALRDGNSFQTWKKKQYIKWQKHYDANLQGLQAPEIPQLDFFMSLYERVFSADKDLNSDLIIFLNETRNGLVHFNTDSYSIERASIIESIIEAVKAIKKTPDQAQGIFFYKEYESQHFISLINQIEGQLELMPNPRVNTD
;
A
#
# COMPACT_ATOMS: atom_id res chain seq x y z
N MET A 1 -9.67 0.68 15.03
CA MET A 1 -10.42 0.26 13.82
C MET A 1 -10.15 1.09 12.59
N LYS A 2 -10.26 2.44 12.60
CA LYS A 2 -10.05 3.30 11.41
C LYS A 2 -8.73 3.03 10.68
N TYR A 3 -7.62 3.00 11.41
CA TYR A 3 -6.31 2.71 10.83
C TYR A 3 -6.17 1.28 10.29
N ALA A 4 -6.81 0.29 10.92
CA ALA A 4 -6.83 -1.08 10.40
C ALA A 4 -7.56 -1.15 9.05
N ILE A 5 -8.69 -0.45 8.90
CA ILE A 5 -9.43 -0.35 7.64
C ILE A 5 -8.57 0.29 6.54
N ILE A 6 -7.89 1.40 6.86
CA ILE A 6 -6.96 2.05 5.92
C ILE A 6 -5.83 1.09 5.54
N SER A 7 -5.19 0.45 6.51
CA SER A 7 -4.06 -0.46 6.25
C SER A 7 -4.46 -1.66 5.40
N VAL A 8 -5.60 -2.29 5.68
CA VAL A 8 -6.12 -3.41 4.89
C VAL A 8 -6.48 -2.97 3.47
N HIS A 9 -7.14 -1.83 3.33
CA HIS A 9 -7.48 -1.27 2.01
C HIS A 9 -6.21 -0.94 1.20
N CYS A 10 -5.24 -0.25 1.82
CA CYS A 10 -3.96 0.09 1.18
C CYS A 10 -3.17 -1.17 0.78
N ALA A 11 -3.14 -2.19 1.63
CA ALA A 11 -2.49 -3.47 1.33
C ALA A 11 -3.16 -4.16 0.13
N LEU A 12 -4.49 -4.26 0.12
CA LEU A 12 -5.24 -4.83 -0.99
C LEU A 12 -5.01 -4.05 -2.29
N GLN A 13 -5.08 -2.72 -2.25
CA GLN A 13 -4.79 -1.88 -3.42
C GLN A 13 -3.35 -2.08 -3.92
N GLY A 14 -2.38 -2.24 -3.02
CA GLY A 14 -1.00 -2.57 -3.36
C GLY A 14 -0.88 -3.92 -4.09
N CYS A 15 -1.55 -4.97 -3.59
CA CYS A 15 -1.59 -6.28 -4.24
C CYS A 15 -2.23 -6.21 -5.63
N LEU A 16 -3.35 -5.50 -5.79
CA LEU A 16 -3.98 -5.26 -7.09
C LEU A 16 -3.01 -4.59 -8.07
N CYS A 17 -2.29 -3.57 -7.61
CA CYS A 17 -1.31 -2.89 -8.44
C CYS A 17 -0.15 -3.81 -8.85
N ILE A 18 0.39 -4.61 -7.92
CA ILE A 18 1.46 -5.57 -8.25
C ILE A 18 0.97 -6.58 -9.30
N ALA A 19 -0.23 -7.15 -9.09
CA ALA A 19 -0.81 -8.14 -9.99
C ALA A 19 -1.09 -7.58 -11.39
N LEU A 20 -1.55 -6.33 -11.49
CA LEU A 20 -1.89 -5.69 -12.77
C LEU A 20 -0.68 -5.14 -13.51
N ARG A 21 0.39 -4.75 -12.80
CA ARG A 21 1.52 -4.06 -13.43
C ARG A 21 2.31 -4.99 -14.33
N ASP A 22 2.67 -6.21 -13.90
CA ASP A 22 3.44 -7.17 -14.73
C ASP A 22 4.57 -6.52 -15.59
N GLY A 23 5.33 -5.61 -15.00
CA GLY A 23 6.39 -4.83 -15.68
C GLY A 23 5.95 -3.54 -16.40
N ASN A 24 4.65 -3.23 -16.46
CA ASN A 24 4.06 -2.06 -17.09
C ASN A 24 3.12 -1.26 -16.15
N SER A 25 3.61 -0.13 -15.64
CA SER A 25 2.86 0.77 -14.75
C SER A 25 1.57 1.36 -15.35
N PHE A 26 1.46 1.46 -16.68
CA PHE A 26 0.26 2.03 -17.32
C PHE A 26 -1.01 1.23 -17.05
N GLN A 27 -0.85 -0.05 -16.72
CA GLN A 27 -1.97 -0.91 -16.39
C GLN A 27 -2.71 -0.46 -15.12
N THR A 28 -2.11 0.34 -14.24
CA THR A 28 -2.79 0.82 -13.03
C THR A 28 -3.23 2.27 -13.10
N TRP A 29 -2.98 2.96 -14.21
CA TRP A 29 -3.25 4.39 -14.32
C TRP A 29 -4.65 4.69 -14.87
N LYS A 30 -5.20 5.84 -14.47
CA LYS A 30 -6.37 6.39 -15.16
C LYS A 30 -6.05 6.57 -16.65
N LYS A 31 -6.97 6.12 -17.51
CA LYS A 31 -6.84 6.22 -18.98
C LYS A 31 -6.46 7.62 -19.49
N LYS A 32 -7.05 8.67 -18.91
CA LYS A 32 -6.74 10.07 -19.28
C LYS A 32 -5.28 10.44 -18.98
N GLN A 33 -4.73 9.96 -17.86
CA GLN A 33 -3.35 10.21 -17.46
C GLN A 33 -2.38 9.42 -18.34
N TYR A 34 -2.69 8.16 -18.64
CA TYR A 34 -1.94 7.37 -19.61
C TYR A 34 -1.82 8.08 -20.97
N ILE A 35 -2.94 8.54 -21.55
CA ILE A 35 -2.94 9.25 -22.84
C ILE A 35 -2.12 10.55 -22.77
N LYS A 36 -2.25 11.31 -21.68
CA LYS A 36 -1.48 12.54 -21.49
C LYS A 36 0.02 12.25 -21.39
N TRP A 37 0.38 11.22 -20.61
CA TRP A 37 1.76 10.79 -20.44
C TRP A 37 2.36 10.30 -21.76
N GLN A 38 1.62 9.50 -22.53
CA GLN A 38 2.07 9.02 -23.84
C GLN A 38 2.31 10.18 -24.82
N LYS A 39 1.39 11.14 -24.90
CA LYS A 39 1.58 12.36 -25.71
C LYS A 39 2.79 13.18 -25.27
N HIS A 40 3.03 13.27 -23.96
CA HIS A 40 4.22 13.92 -23.43
C HIS A 40 5.49 13.15 -23.73
N TYR A 41 5.50 11.82 -23.61
CA TYR A 41 6.65 10.98 -23.95
C TYR A 41 7.04 11.12 -25.42
N ASP A 42 6.04 11.04 -26.31
CA ASP A 42 6.23 11.19 -27.75
C ASP A 42 6.76 12.60 -28.12
N ALA A 43 6.36 13.63 -27.36
CA ALA A 43 6.81 15.02 -27.53
C ALA A 43 8.15 15.35 -26.81
N ASN A 44 8.47 14.65 -25.71
CA ASN A 44 9.63 14.92 -24.83
C ASN A 44 10.97 14.39 -25.40
N LEU A 45 10.99 13.85 -26.62
CA LEU A 45 12.19 13.80 -27.46
C LEU A 45 12.78 15.20 -27.77
N GLN A 46 12.08 16.29 -27.39
CA GLN A 46 12.50 17.68 -27.61
C GLN A 46 12.74 18.51 -26.32
N GLY A 47 13.06 17.85 -25.19
CA GLY A 47 13.64 18.56 -24.03
C GLY A 47 12.67 19.38 -23.15
N LEU A 48 11.39 18.98 -23.06
CA LEU A 48 10.39 19.61 -22.19
C LEU A 48 10.21 18.88 -20.85
N GLN A 49 9.63 19.61 -19.89
CA GLN A 49 9.46 19.29 -18.46
C GLN A 49 8.96 17.86 -18.19
N ALA A 50 9.35 17.34 -17.02
CA ALA A 50 8.89 16.04 -16.51
C ALA A 50 7.35 15.98 -16.51
N PRO A 51 6.74 14.87 -16.99
CA PRO A 51 5.30 14.73 -17.04
C PRO A 51 4.69 14.79 -15.64
N GLU A 52 3.42 15.20 -15.56
CA GLU A 52 2.66 15.19 -14.31
C GLU A 52 2.67 13.80 -13.66
N ILE A 53 2.68 13.80 -12.32
CA ILE A 53 2.59 12.59 -11.52
C ILE A 53 1.32 11.80 -11.91
N PRO A 54 1.46 10.54 -12.34
CA PRO A 54 0.33 9.73 -12.75
C PRO A 54 -0.56 9.39 -11.54
N GLN A 55 -1.85 9.29 -11.80
CA GLN A 55 -2.86 8.90 -10.81
C GLN A 55 -3.31 7.47 -11.06
N LEU A 56 -3.43 6.71 -9.97
CA LEU A 56 -4.01 5.38 -9.97
C LEU A 56 -5.45 5.44 -10.46
N ASP A 57 -5.89 4.39 -11.15
CA ASP A 57 -7.30 4.21 -11.46
C ASP A 57 -8.12 3.98 -10.18
N PHE A 58 -9.44 4.10 -10.29
CA PHE A 58 -10.32 3.90 -9.15
C PHE A 58 -10.17 2.48 -8.59
N PHE A 59 -10.15 2.38 -7.26
CA PHE A 59 -9.94 1.10 -6.57
C PHE A 59 -10.89 -0.01 -7.07
N MET A 60 -12.18 0.28 -7.21
CA MET A 60 -13.15 -0.71 -7.70
C MET A 60 -12.85 -1.15 -9.14
N SER A 61 -12.39 -0.24 -10.00
CA SER A 61 -11.99 -0.56 -11.37
C SER A 61 -10.73 -1.43 -11.41
N LEU A 62 -9.77 -1.22 -10.51
CA LEU A 62 -8.60 -2.10 -10.37
C LEU A 62 -9.01 -3.47 -9.81
N TYR A 63 -9.92 -3.49 -8.83
CA TYR A 63 -10.43 -4.71 -8.21
C TYR A 63 -11.16 -5.60 -9.22
N GLU A 64 -12.10 -5.03 -9.98
CA GLU A 64 -12.85 -5.74 -11.01
C GLU A 64 -11.93 -6.33 -12.09
N ARG A 65 -10.85 -5.63 -12.44
CA ARG A 65 -9.91 -6.15 -13.44
C ARG A 65 -9.17 -7.41 -12.99
N VAL A 66 -8.93 -7.56 -11.69
CA VAL A 66 -8.28 -8.76 -11.13
C VAL A 66 -9.31 -9.85 -10.83
N PHE A 67 -10.48 -9.48 -10.30
CA PHE A 67 -11.45 -10.42 -9.74
C PHE A 67 -12.78 -10.51 -10.50
N SER A 68 -12.88 -9.98 -11.72
CA SER A 68 -14.11 -9.95 -12.54
C SER A 68 -14.82 -11.29 -12.71
N ALA A 69 -14.09 -12.40 -12.64
CA ALA A 69 -14.63 -13.75 -12.80
C ALA A 69 -14.89 -14.48 -11.46
N ASP A 70 -14.47 -13.90 -10.33
CA ASP A 70 -14.53 -14.55 -9.03
C ASP A 70 -15.90 -14.31 -8.38
N LYS A 71 -16.68 -15.39 -8.25
CA LYS A 71 -18.02 -15.35 -7.65
C LYS A 71 -18.02 -15.62 -6.15
N ASP A 72 -16.87 -16.04 -5.60
CA ASP A 72 -16.75 -16.40 -4.19
C ASP A 72 -16.44 -15.17 -3.32
N LEU A 73 -16.03 -14.06 -3.94
CA LEU A 73 -15.77 -12.80 -3.26
C LEU A 73 -17.05 -11.95 -3.14
N ASN A 74 -17.32 -11.49 -1.91
CA ASN A 74 -18.44 -10.59 -1.64
C ASN A 74 -18.08 -9.14 -2.03
N SER A 75 -18.56 -8.70 -3.19
CA SER A 75 -18.34 -7.35 -3.72
C SER A 75 -18.85 -6.23 -2.81
N ASP A 76 -19.95 -6.46 -2.07
CA ASP A 76 -20.56 -5.43 -1.22
C ASP A 76 -19.66 -5.09 -0.03
N LEU A 77 -18.97 -6.09 0.53
CA LEU A 77 -17.99 -5.88 1.59
C LEU A 77 -16.75 -5.13 1.09
N ILE A 78 -16.35 -5.35 -0.15
CA ILE A 78 -15.23 -4.63 -0.78
C ILE A 78 -15.60 -3.18 -1.09
N ILE A 79 -16.83 -2.93 -1.58
CA ILE A 79 -17.38 -1.59 -1.74
C ILE A 79 -17.41 -0.88 -0.39
N PHE A 80 -17.94 -1.53 0.65
CA PHE A 80 -17.98 -0.97 1.99
C PHE A 80 -16.58 -0.62 2.53
N LEU A 81 -15.59 -1.49 2.30
CA LEU A 81 -14.20 -1.23 2.67
C LEU A 81 -13.65 0.03 1.96
N ASN A 82 -13.90 0.16 0.66
CA ASN A 82 -13.48 1.31 -0.14
C ASN A 82 -14.14 2.61 0.32
N GLU A 83 -15.46 2.61 0.50
CA GLU A 83 -16.21 3.79 0.95
C GLU A 83 -15.83 4.21 2.37
N THR A 84 -15.61 3.23 3.26
CA THR A 84 -15.14 3.51 4.62
C THR A 84 -13.74 4.13 4.62
N ARG A 85 -12.83 3.62 3.78
CA ARG A 85 -11.51 4.23 3.59
C ARG A 85 -11.63 5.65 3.03
N ASN A 86 -12.47 5.86 2.02
CA ASN A 86 -12.70 7.16 1.39
C ASN A 86 -13.20 8.22 2.38
N GLY A 87 -14.05 7.83 3.34
CA GLY A 87 -14.47 8.72 4.44
C GLY A 87 -13.38 9.05 5.46
N LEU A 88 -12.23 8.37 5.43
CA LEU A 88 -11.11 8.59 6.36
C LEU A 88 -9.94 9.32 5.71
N VAL A 89 -9.45 8.81 4.57
CA VAL A 89 -8.25 9.32 3.89
C VAL A 89 -8.35 9.13 2.38
N HIS A 90 -8.07 10.18 1.62
CA HIS A 90 -7.97 10.13 0.16
C HIS A 90 -6.51 10.17 -0.30
N PHE A 91 -6.02 9.05 -0.83
CA PHE A 91 -4.78 8.98 -1.61
C PHE A 91 -5.11 8.49 -3.03
N ASN A 92 -4.55 9.15 -4.05
CA ASN A 92 -4.81 8.85 -5.47
C ASN A 92 -3.54 8.94 -6.35
N THR A 93 -2.35 8.88 -5.74
CA THR A 93 -1.08 9.01 -6.46
C THR A 93 -0.46 7.64 -6.71
N ASP A 94 0.01 7.42 -7.95
CA ASP A 94 0.71 6.20 -8.35
C ASP A 94 2.25 6.30 -8.14
N SER A 95 2.76 7.52 -7.98
CA SER A 95 4.19 7.86 -8.09
C SER A 95 5.05 7.60 -6.87
N TYR A 96 4.48 7.21 -5.73
CA TYR A 96 5.29 6.82 -4.58
C TYR A 96 5.60 5.32 -4.64
N SER A 97 6.25 4.90 -5.74
CA SER A 97 7.05 3.68 -5.70
C SER A 97 8.21 3.97 -4.76
N ILE A 98 8.01 3.73 -3.46
CA ILE A 98 9.12 3.67 -2.52
C ILE A 98 10.06 2.62 -3.08
N GLU A 99 11.34 2.99 -3.24
CA GLU A 99 12.38 2.07 -3.67
C GLU A 99 12.24 0.77 -2.87
N ARG A 100 12.14 -0.38 -3.55
CA ARG A 100 11.91 -1.69 -2.92
C ARG A 100 12.88 -1.94 -1.76
N ALA A 101 14.09 -1.38 -1.85
CA ALA A 101 15.11 -1.42 -0.83
C ALA A 101 14.71 -0.77 0.50
N SER A 102 14.05 0.39 0.42
CA SER A 102 13.76 1.24 1.57
C SER A 102 12.42 0.89 2.24
N ILE A 103 11.58 0.06 1.60
CA ILE A 103 10.29 -0.37 2.15
C ILE A 103 10.48 -1.23 3.40
N ILE A 104 11.34 -2.25 3.33
CA ILE A 104 11.55 -3.17 4.46
C ILE A 104 12.14 -2.42 5.65
N GLU A 105 13.12 -1.54 5.42
CA GLU A 105 13.70 -0.69 6.46
C GLU A 105 12.67 0.25 7.09
N SER A 106 11.80 0.86 6.27
CA SER A 106 10.72 1.73 6.75
C SER A 106 9.71 0.97 7.60
N ILE A 107 9.37 -0.27 7.21
CA ILE A 107 8.47 -1.14 7.99
C ILE A 107 9.14 -1.52 9.32
N ILE A 108 10.41 -1.92 9.30
CA ILE A 108 11.16 -2.24 10.52
C ILE A 108 11.16 -1.05 11.47
N GLU A 109 11.43 0.16 10.98
CA GLU A 109 11.46 1.36 11.83
C GLU A 109 10.06 1.71 12.37
N ALA A 110 9.01 1.54 11.56
CA ALA A 110 7.63 1.71 12.02
C ALA A 110 7.27 0.69 13.12
N VAL A 111 7.65 -0.58 12.98
CA VAL A 111 7.43 -1.62 14.00
C VAL A 111 8.16 -1.28 15.29
N LYS A 112 9.41 -0.81 15.24
CA LYS A 112 10.14 -0.33 16.42
C LYS A 112 9.42 0.83 17.12
N ALA A 113 8.89 1.79 16.36
CA ALA A 113 8.14 2.91 16.93
C ALA A 113 6.83 2.44 17.59
N ILE A 114 6.09 1.54 16.93
CA ILE A 114 4.87 0.93 17.48
C ILE A 114 5.18 0.20 18.79
N LYS A 115 6.25 -0.61 18.81
CA LYS A 115 6.71 -1.35 20.00
C LYS A 115 6.99 -0.44 21.20
N LYS A 116 7.54 0.75 20.96
CA LYS A 116 7.82 1.77 22.00
C LYS A 116 6.59 2.57 22.44
N THR A 117 5.49 2.51 21.67
CA THR A 117 4.32 3.37 21.92
C THR A 117 3.68 3.14 23.30
N PRO A 118 3.50 1.90 23.80
CA PRO A 118 2.95 1.68 25.14
C PRO A 118 3.78 2.35 26.24
N ASP A 119 5.11 2.29 26.15
CA ASP A 119 6.04 2.88 27.13
C ASP A 119 6.06 4.42 27.07
N GLN A 120 5.74 5.00 25.91
CA GLN A 120 5.77 6.44 25.68
C GLN A 120 4.40 7.11 25.81
N ALA A 121 3.32 6.33 25.88
CA ALA A 121 1.97 6.86 26.01
C ALA A 121 1.78 7.52 27.39
N GLN A 122 1.26 8.73 27.42
CA GLN A 122 0.94 9.44 28.68
C GLN A 122 -0.35 8.94 29.36
N GLY A 123 -1.06 7.98 28.74
CA GLY A 123 -2.34 7.46 29.21
C GLY A 123 -2.37 5.94 29.26
N ILE A 124 -3.52 5.39 29.64
CA ILE A 124 -3.74 3.94 29.64
C ILE A 124 -3.74 3.45 28.18
N PHE A 125 -2.69 2.73 27.80
CA PHE A 125 -2.58 2.11 26.48
C PHE A 125 -3.25 0.74 26.42
N PHE A 126 -3.08 -0.08 27.47
CA PHE A 126 -3.76 -1.36 27.64
C PHE A 126 -4.71 -1.29 28.83
N TYR A 127 -5.96 -1.70 28.65
CA TYR A 127 -6.94 -1.75 29.73
C TYR A 127 -6.84 -3.07 30.50
N LYS A 128 -6.35 -4.13 29.86
CA LYS A 128 -6.24 -5.47 30.43
C LYS A 128 -4.91 -6.12 30.09
N GLU A 129 -4.41 -6.97 30.99
CA GLU A 129 -3.11 -7.64 30.85
C GLU A 129 -3.01 -8.50 29.58
N TYR A 130 -4.07 -9.21 29.18
CA TYR A 130 -4.05 -10.03 27.97
C TYR A 130 -3.83 -9.20 26.70
N GLU A 131 -4.20 -7.92 26.70
CA GLU A 131 -4.03 -7.02 25.55
C GLU A 131 -2.55 -6.70 25.35
N SER A 132 -1.84 -6.46 26.44
CA SER A 132 -0.39 -6.26 26.46
C SER A 132 0.35 -7.53 25.98
N GLN A 133 -0.02 -8.69 26.53
CA GLN A 133 0.58 -9.97 26.13
C GLN A 133 0.34 -10.29 24.65
N HIS A 134 -0.88 -10.06 24.17
CA HIS A 134 -1.22 -10.25 22.77
C HIS A 134 -0.47 -9.29 21.86
N PHE A 135 -0.35 -8.02 22.25
CA PHE A 135 0.44 -7.02 21.52
C PHE A 135 1.91 -7.43 21.39
N ILE A 136 2.55 -7.82 22.49
CA ILE A 136 3.94 -8.27 22.49
C ILE A 136 4.11 -9.50 21.60
N SER A 137 3.20 -10.48 21.70
CA SER A 137 3.22 -11.68 20.87
C SER A 137 3.14 -11.34 19.38
N LEU A 138 2.25 -10.42 19.00
CA LEU A 138 2.07 -10.00 17.61
C LEU A 138 3.31 -9.23 17.09
N ILE A 139 3.88 -8.33 17.90
CA ILE A 139 5.12 -7.62 17.53
C ILE A 139 6.25 -8.62 17.28
N ASN A 140 6.44 -9.60 18.16
CA ASN A 140 7.49 -10.60 17.99
C ASN A 140 7.27 -11.46 16.74
N GLN A 141 6.02 -11.80 16.42
CA GLN A 141 5.69 -12.51 15.17
C GLN A 141 6.06 -11.67 13.94
N ILE A 142 5.73 -10.37 13.94
CA ILE A 142 6.06 -9.46 12.84
C ILE A 142 7.58 -9.30 12.70
N GLU A 143 8.29 -9.07 13.80
CA GLU A 143 9.76 -8.95 13.80
C GLU A 143 10.41 -10.22 13.24
N GLY A 144 9.97 -11.41 13.67
CA GLY A 144 10.47 -12.68 13.15
C GLY A 144 10.19 -12.89 11.65
N GLN A 145 9.04 -12.43 11.13
CA GLN A 145 8.77 -12.48 9.69
C GLN A 145 9.66 -11.52 8.90
N LEU A 146 9.92 -10.32 9.44
CA LEU A 146 10.78 -9.32 8.79
C LEU A 146 12.25 -9.76 8.74
N GLU A 147 12.75 -10.46 9.75
CA GLU A 147 14.10 -11.05 9.76
C GLU A 147 14.31 -12.10 8.66
N LEU A 148 13.25 -12.83 8.30
CA LEU A 148 13.28 -13.82 7.23
C LEU A 148 13.16 -13.20 5.83
N MET A 149 12.84 -11.91 5.72
CA MET A 149 12.73 -11.25 4.42
C MET A 149 14.13 -10.98 3.84
N PRO A 150 14.37 -11.32 2.56
CA PRO A 150 15.67 -11.09 1.94
C PRO A 150 15.97 -9.59 1.91
N ASN A 151 17.17 -9.20 2.32
CA ASN A 151 17.60 -7.81 2.25
C ASN A 151 17.76 -7.42 0.77
N PRO A 152 16.89 -6.55 0.23
CA PRO A 152 16.94 -6.13 -1.17
C PRO A 152 18.24 -5.43 -1.58
N ARG A 153 19.08 -5.00 -0.62
CA ARG A 153 20.41 -4.40 -0.90
C ARG A 153 21.53 -5.42 -1.10
N VAL A 154 21.28 -6.72 -0.94
CA VAL A 154 22.32 -7.78 -0.98
C VAL A 154 22.33 -8.57 -2.30
N ASN A 155 21.41 -8.31 -3.23
CA ASN A 155 21.50 -8.90 -4.58
C ASN A 155 22.33 -8.01 -5.51
N THR A 156 23.64 -8.15 -5.42
CA THR A 156 24.56 -7.90 -6.55
C THR A 156 25.18 -9.24 -6.91
N ASP A 157 24.65 -9.86 -7.96
CA ASP A 157 25.36 -10.75 -8.89
C ASP A 157 24.69 -10.60 -10.26
#